data_AF-A0A925UMF9-F1
#
_entry.id   AF-A0A925UMF9-F1
#
_cell.length_a   1.000
_cell.length_b   1.000
_cell.length_c   1.000
_cell.angle_alpha   90.00
_cell.angle_beta   90.00
_cell.angle_gamma   90.00
#
_symmetry.space_group_name_H-M   'P 1'
#
loop_
_entity.id
_entity.type
_entity.pdbx_description
1 polymer ?
#
loop_
_entity_poly.entity_id
_entity_poly.type
_entity_poly.pdbx_seq_one_letter_code
_entity_poly.pdbx_strand_id
1 'polypeptide(L)'
;MINYCIDEQKRRMKIVNIEEHQPPNNKNSNEERNFTLEDDIDKLAPKYKEVIILKYIQDMSIIDISKVMSCPEGTVKTWHSRALKQLRDLLNKAGDFNV
;
A
#
# COMPACT_ATOMS: atom_id res chain seq x y z
N MET A 1 12.95 -31.60 -13.43
CA MET A 1 12.64 -30.40 -14.24
C MET A 1 11.97 -29.40 -13.31
N ILE A 2 12.65 -28.28 -13.10
CA ILE A 2 12.23 -27.00 -12.46
C ILE A 2 11.84 -27.00 -10.97
N ASN A 3 12.84 -26.59 -10.19
CA ASN A 3 12.77 -26.03 -8.85
C ASN A 3 11.93 -24.73 -8.85
N TYR A 4 10.63 -24.79 -8.49
CA TYR A 4 9.84 -23.56 -8.27
C TYR A 4 8.88 -23.61 -7.07
N CYS A 5 9.07 -24.55 -6.14
CA CYS A 5 8.18 -24.67 -4.97
C CYS A 5 8.83 -24.42 -3.61
N ILE A 6 10.12 -24.03 -3.56
CA ILE A 6 10.84 -23.96 -2.28
C ILE A 6 11.36 -22.54 -1.96
N ASP A 7 11.45 -21.64 -2.94
CA ASP A 7 11.88 -20.25 -2.72
C ASP A 7 10.74 -19.33 -2.21
N GLU A 8 9.48 -19.71 -2.43
CA GLU A 8 8.31 -18.90 -2.04
C GLU A 8 8.01 -18.94 -0.52
N GLN A 9 8.57 -19.92 0.21
CA GLN A 9 8.35 -20.06 1.66
C GLN A 9 9.42 -19.32 2.51
N LYS A 10 10.58 -18.96 1.94
CA LYS A 10 11.68 -18.32 2.69
C LYS A 10 11.58 -16.80 2.80
N ARG A 11 10.70 -16.14 2.04
CA ARG A 11 10.38 -14.71 2.24
C ARG A 11 9.27 -14.44 3.26
N ARG A 12 8.63 -15.49 3.78
CA ARG A 12 7.55 -15.43 4.78
C ARG A 12 8.02 -14.95 6.17
N MET A 13 9.33 -14.75 6.36
CA MET A 13 9.96 -14.30 7.61
C MET A 13 10.80 -13.02 7.46
N LYS A 14 10.52 -12.18 6.47
CA LYS A 14 11.15 -10.84 6.40
C LYS A 14 10.12 -9.75 6.70
N ILE A 15 9.93 -9.54 8.00
CA ILE A 15 9.91 -8.22 8.65
C ILE A 15 9.34 -7.11 7.76
N VAL A 16 8.08 -6.75 7.97
CA VAL A 16 7.71 -5.32 7.93
C VAL A 16 6.71 -5.10 9.04
N ASN A 17 7.27 -4.79 10.21
CA ASN A 17 6.66 -3.96 11.21
C ASN A 17 6.22 -2.68 10.47
N ILE A 18 4.93 -2.55 10.15
CA ILE A 18 4.39 -1.31 9.57
C ILE A 18 4.25 -0.37 10.76
N GLU A 19 5.34 0.29 11.11
CA GLU A 19 5.33 1.39 12.07
C GLU A 19 4.35 2.45 11.54
N GLU A 20 3.37 2.76 12.39
CA GLU A 20 2.35 3.78 12.17
C GLU A 20 3.02 5.12 11.84
N HIS A 21 2.93 5.52 10.57
CA HIS A 21 3.39 6.85 10.16
C HIS A 21 2.32 7.87 10.56
N GLN A 22 2.47 8.50 11.73
CA GLN A 22 1.71 9.70 12.06
C GLN A 22 2.08 10.82 11.07
N PRO A 23 1.11 11.43 10.36
CA PRO A 23 1.41 12.53 9.45
C PRO A 23 1.89 13.76 10.25
N PRO A 24 2.90 14.50 9.75
CA PRO A 24 3.36 15.72 10.42
C PRO A 24 2.30 16.81 10.27
N ASN A 25 1.77 17.26 11.42
CA ASN A 25 0.90 18.42 11.51
C ASN A 25 1.72 19.68 11.23
N ASN A 26 1.73 20.17 10.00
CA ASN A 26 2.25 21.50 9.68
C ASN A 26 1.14 22.32 8.99
N LYS A 27 0.45 23.13 9.80
CA LYS A 27 -0.44 24.18 9.32
C LYS A 27 0.43 25.37 8.93
N ASN A 28 0.68 25.57 7.64
CA ASN A 28 1.11 26.87 7.14
C ASN A 28 0.40 27.22 5.83
N SER A 29 -0.03 28.46 5.81
CA SER A 29 -0.96 29.07 4.88
C SER A 29 -0.26 29.42 3.58
N ASN A 30 -0.74 28.86 2.47
CA ASN A 30 -0.84 29.43 1.13
C ASN A 30 -1.68 28.44 0.32
N GLU A 31 -2.19 28.80 -0.85
CA GLU A 31 -3.07 27.97 -1.69
C GLU A 31 -2.31 26.79 -2.33
N GLU A 32 -1.68 25.99 -1.50
CA GLU A 32 -1.03 24.74 -1.83
C GLU A 32 -2.16 23.74 -2.04
N ARG A 33 -2.25 23.20 -3.26
CA ARG A 33 -3.12 22.06 -3.53
C ARG A 33 -2.64 20.94 -2.62
N ASN A 34 -3.28 20.81 -1.47
CA ASN A 34 -3.09 19.71 -0.56
C ASN A 34 -3.47 18.46 -1.34
N PHE A 35 -2.50 17.84 -2.01
CA PHE A 35 -2.67 16.49 -2.54
C PHE A 35 -2.97 15.64 -1.31
N THR A 36 -4.24 15.24 -1.21
CA THR A 36 -4.67 14.45 -0.07
C THR A 36 -4.19 13.02 -0.28
N LEU A 37 -4.10 12.26 0.82
CA LEU A 37 -3.83 10.83 0.74
C LEU A 37 -4.82 10.10 -0.20
N GLU A 38 -6.05 10.61 -0.31
CA GLU A 38 -7.09 10.10 -1.21
C GLU A 38 -6.70 10.28 -2.69
N ASP A 39 -6.16 11.45 -3.06
CA ASP A 39 -5.67 11.72 -4.42
C ASP A 39 -4.52 10.78 -4.81
N ASP A 40 -3.63 10.45 -3.85
CA ASP A 40 -2.53 9.53 -4.10
C ASP A 40 -3.01 8.08 -4.18
N ILE A 41 -4.01 7.69 -3.38
CA ILE A 41 -4.68 6.40 -3.49
C ILE A 41 -5.39 6.26 -4.86
N ASP A 42 -5.94 7.34 -5.41
CA ASP A 42 -6.56 7.35 -6.74
C ASP A 42 -5.57 7.13 -7.89
N LYS A 43 -4.28 7.43 -7.68
CA LYS A 43 -3.21 7.14 -8.66
C LYS A 43 -2.75 5.68 -8.62
N LEU A 44 -3.13 4.89 -7.61
CA LEU A 44 -2.79 3.47 -7.57
C LEU A 44 -3.56 2.69 -8.63
N ALA A 45 -2.94 1.63 -9.15
CA ALA A 45 -3.66 0.70 -10.02
C ALA A 45 -4.91 0.13 -9.32
N PRO A 46 -6.01 -0.16 -10.04
CA PRO A 46 -7.31 -0.49 -9.43
C PRO A 46 -7.23 -1.60 -8.37
N LYS A 47 -6.48 -2.67 -8.67
CA LYS A 47 -6.28 -3.80 -7.75
C LYS A 47 -5.52 -3.45 -6.48
N TYR A 48 -4.61 -2.48 -6.54
CA TYR A 48 -3.84 -2.01 -5.39
C TYR A 48 -4.66 -1.06 -4.53
N LYS A 49 -5.37 -0.13 -5.18
CA LYS A 49 -6.33 0.77 -4.52
C LYS A 49 -7.37 -0.02 -3.74
N GLU A 50 -7.98 -1.03 -4.36
CA GLU A 50 -9.01 -1.83 -3.73
C GLU A 50 -8.50 -2.58 -2.49
N VAL A 51 -7.30 -3.18 -2.55
CA VAL A 51 -6.69 -3.83 -1.37
C VAL A 51 -6.42 -2.82 -0.24
N ILE A 52 -6.00 -1.59 -0.55
CA ILE A 52 -5.77 -0.55 0.46
C ILE A 52 -7.08 -0.08 1.08
N ILE A 53 -8.12 0.16 0.26
CA ILE A 53 -9.46 0.56 0.74
C ILE A 53 -10.02 -0.51 1.67
N LEU A 54 -10.07 -1.76 1.22
CA LEU A 54 -10.60 -2.86 2.03
C LEU A 54 -9.80 -3.02 3.32
N LYS A 55 -8.47 -2.82 3.28
CA LYS A 55 -7.60 -3.02 4.43
C LYS A 55 -7.71 -1.91 5.49
N TYR A 56 -7.74 -0.64 5.07
CA TYR A 56 -7.60 0.51 5.97
C TYR A 56 -8.87 1.32 6.15
N ILE A 57 -9.80 1.29 5.18
CA ILE A 57 -11.09 1.98 5.29
C ILE A 57 -12.15 1.03 5.85
N GLN A 58 -12.12 -0.24 5.43
CA GLN A 58 -13.07 -1.26 5.89
C GLN A 58 -12.50 -2.20 6.96
N ASP A 59 -11.27 -1.93 7.44
CA ASP A 59 -10.58 -2.71 8.49
C ASP A 59 -10.56 -4.24 8.27
N MET A 60 -10.58 -4.69 7.00
CA MET A 60 -10.65 -6.11 6.70
C MET A 60 -9.30 -6.81 6.94
N SER A 61 -9.36 -8.10 7.28
CA SER A 61 -8.16 -8.94 7.31
C SER A 61 -7.74 -9.33 5.89
N ILE A 62 -6.46 -9.68 5.70
CA ILE A 62 -5.98 -10.19 4.40
C ILE A 62 -6.77 -11.43 3.94
N ILE A 63 -7.21 -12.25 4.90
CA ILE A 63 -8.03 -13.44 4.65
C ILE A 63 -9.40 -13.02 4.11
N ASP A 64 -10.05 -12.03 4.69
CA ASP A 64 -11.37 -11.61 4.23
C ASP A 64 -11.29 -10.87 2.89
N ILE A 65 -10.25 -10.07 2.68
CA ILE A 65 -9.97 -9.45 1.37
C ILE A 65 -9.78 -10.53 0.29
N SER A 66 -9.07 -11.62 0.61
CA SER A 66 -8.86 -12.74 -0.31
C SER A 66 -10.19 -13.39 -0.74
N LYS A 67 -11.16 -13.48 0.18
CA LYS A 67 -12.50 -14.00 -0.10
C LYS A 67 -13.31 -13.03 -0.95
N VAL A 68 -13.30 -11.74 -0.59
CA VAL A 68 -14.04 -10.68 -1.32
C VAL A 68 -13.54 -10.57 -2.76
N MET A 69 -12.22 -10.54 -2.95
CA MET A 69 -11.60 -10.41 -4.27
C MET A 69 -11.46 -11.75 -5.01
N SER A 70 -11.92 -12.86 -4.41
CA SER A 70 -11.80 -14.21 -4.97
C SER A 70 -10.39 -14.55 -5.48
N CYS A 71 -9.36 -14.21 -4.69
CA CYS A 71 -7.95 -14.46 -5.05
C CYS A 71 -7.14 -15.00 -3.86
N PRO A 72 -6.00 -15.67 -4.08
CA PRO A 72 -5.20 -16.23 -2.99
C PRO A 72 -4.64 -15.15 -2.05
N GLU A 73 -4.52 -15.45 -0.75
CA GLU A 73 -3.91 -14.54 0.23
C GLU A 73 -2.52 -14.06 -0.18
N GLY A 74 -1.72 -14.92 -0.82
CA GLY A 74 -0.38 -14.56 -1.32
C GLY A 74 -0.44 -13.45 -2.38
N THR A 75 -1.47 -13.47 -3.23
CA THR A 75 -1.74 -12.42 -4.21
C THR A 75 -2.15 -11.12 -3.52
N VAL A 76 -3.05 -11.19 -2.53
CA VAL A 76 -3.47 -10.01 -1.74
C VAL A 76 -2.28 -9.37 -1.02
N LYS A 77 -1.41 -10.18 -0.37
CA LYS A 77 -0.19 -9.68 0.29
C LYS A 77 0.77 -9.02 -0.70
N THR A 78 0.92 -9.62 -1.88
CA THR A 78 1.73 -9.04 -2.97
C THR A 78 1.17 -7.71 -3.44
N TRP A 79 -0.14 -7.63 -3.63
CA TRP A 79 -0.82 -6.40 -4.03
C TRP A 79 -0.74 -5.33 -2.94
N HIS A 80 -0.97 -5.67 -1.68
CA HIS A 80 -0.83 -4.77 -0.54
C HIS A 80 0.58 -4.18 -0.44
N SER A 81 1.62 -5.02 -0.53
CA SER A 81 3.01 -4.56 -0.49
C SER A 81 3.37 -3.65 -1.67
N ARG A 82 2.92 -4.01 -2.89
CA ARG A 82 3.14 -3.17 -4.08
C ARG A 82 2.35 -1.87 -4.04
N ALA A 83 1.16 -1.88 -3.44
CA ALA A 83 0.34 -0.70 -3.22
C ALA A 83 1.06 0.28 -2.29
N LEU A 84 1.54 -0.18 -1.13
CA LEU A 84 2.31 0.64 -0.20
C LEU A 84 3.60 1.18 -0.82
N LYS A 85 4.30 0.37 -1.62
CA LYS A 85 5.51 0.83 -2.33
C LYS A 85 5.17 1.97 -3.30
N GLN A 86 4.14 1.81 -4.12
CA GLN A 86 3.72 2.87 -5.05
C GLN A 86 3.25 4.12 -4.31
N LEU A 87 2.49 3.95 -3.24
CA LEU A 87 2.02 5.07 -2.43
C LEU A 87 3.21 5.84 -1.83
N ARG A 88 4.23 5.13 -1.32
CA ARG A 88 5.48 5.75 -0.86
C ARG A 88 6.24 6.45 -1.99
N ASP A 89 6.34 5.83 -3.16
CA ASP A 89 7.01 6.44 -4.31
C ASP A 89 6.28 7.71 -4.80
N LEU A 90 4.95 7.73 -4.71
CA LEU A 90 4.13 8.92 -5.01
C LEU A 90 4.35 10.03 -3.97
N LEU A 91 4.33 9.69 -2.68
CA LEU A 91 4.58 10.65 -1.59
C LEU A 91 6.00 11.22 -1.63
N ASN A 92 7.02 10.39 -1.92
CA ASN A 92 8.39 10.86 -2.09
C ASN A 92 8.52 11.82 -3.27
N LYS A 93 7.89 11.50 -4.42
CA LYS A 93 7.87 12.38 -5.59
C LYS A 93 7.14 13.70 -5.31
N ALA A 94 6.08 13.67 -4.50
CA ALA A 94 5.38 14.87 -4.08
C ALA A 94 6.25 15.74 -3.13
N GLY A 95 7.08 15.11 -2.29
CA GLY A 95 8.02 15.79 -1.40
C GLY A 95 9.24 16.43 -2.09
N ASP A 96 9.64 15.93 -3.26
CA ASP A 96 10.77 16.47 -4.04
C ASP A 96 10.47 17.82 -4.75
N PHE A 97 9.25 18.36 -4.63
CA PHE A 97 8.88 19.68 -5.19
C PHE A 97 9.11 20.87 -4.25
N ASN A 98 9.87 20.71 -3.17
CA ASN A 98 10.29 21.80 -2.30
C ASN A 98 11.82 21.95 -2.28
N VAL A 99 12.40 22.43 -3.40
CA VAL A 99 13.75 23.04 -3.45
C VAL A 99 13.63 24.48 -3.89
#